data_AF-A0A4U8T745-F1
#
_entry.id   AF-A0A4U8T745-F1
#
_cell.length_a   1.000
_cell.length_b   1.000
_cell.length_c   1.000
_cell.angle_alpha   90.00
_cell.angle_beta   90.00
_cell.angle_gamma   90.00
#
_symmetry.space_group_name_H-M   'P 1'
#
loop_
_entity.id
_entity.type
_entity.pdbx_description
1 polymer ?
#
loop_
_entity_poly.entity_id
_entity_poly.type
_entity_poly.pdbx_seq_one_letter_code
_entity_poly.pdbx_strand_id
1 'polypeptide(L)'
;MGNFINVRIDSDTLLSMLCNRVDEFGGNMYDDEERMLFKNMYEHYVDAGIFEERKFDVMHIVDNDLVNYCSILTESDSEFLKVQALAKQGKDDISCQTCFSLIEASNDDFSKILVRH
;
A
#
# COMPACT_ATOMS: atom_id res chain seq x y z
N MET A 1 17.28 -12.53 -27.27
CA MET A 1 16.80 -11.22 -26.78
C MET A 1 15.32 -11.15 -27.04
N GLY A 2 14.49 -11.04 -26.00
CA GLY A 2 13.05 -10.87 -26.18
C GLY A 2 12.76 -9.45 -26.70
N ASN A 3 11.92 -9.33 -27.73
CA ASN A 3 11.38 -8.04 -28.13
C ASN A 3 10.41 -7.57 -27.04
N PHE A 4 10.73 -6.48 -26.36
CA PHE A 4 9.81 -5.82 -25.44
C PHE A 4 9.00 -4.79 -26.21
N ILE A 5 7.67 -4.84 -26.07
CA ILE A 5 6.76 -3.83 -26.58
C ILE A 5 6.45 -2.90 -25.41
N ASN A 6 6.79 -1.62 -25.56
CA ASN A 6 6.39 -0.62 -24.59
C ASN A 6 4.95 -0.21 -24.87
N VAL A 7 4.08 -0.36 -23.87
CA VAL A 7 2.67 0.05 -23.92
C VAL A 7 2.47 1.07 -22.81
N ARG A 8 1.76 2.16 -23.12
CA ARG A 8 1.32 3.12 -22.11
C ARG A 8 -0.04 2.66 -21.59
N ILE A 9 -0.13 2.50 -20.27
CA ILE A 9 -1.37 2.19 -19.56
C ILE A 9 -1.87 3.50 -18.96
N ASP A 10 -3.17 3.76 -19.06
CA ASP A 10 -3.81 4.89 -18.37
C ASP A 10 -3.90 4.64 -16.86
N SER A 11 -3.93 5.73 -16.08
CA SER A 11 -3.94 5.67 -14.61
C SER A 11 -5.13 4.87 -14.06
N ASP A 12 -6.31 5.00 -14.66
CA ASP A 12 -7.52 4.31 -14.20
C ASP A 12 -7.41 2.79 -14.42
N THR A 13 -6.92 2.37 -15.58
CA THR A 13 -6.66 0.96 -15.88
C THR A 13 -5.55 0.41 -14.98
N LEU A 14 -4.49 1.18 -14.76
CA LEU A 14 -3.39 0.81 -13.87
C LEU A 14 -3.88 0.57 -12.43
N LEU A 15 -4.65 1.52 -11.89
CA LEU A 15 -5.23 1.41 -10.56
C LEU A 15 -6.20 0.24 -10.47
N SER A 16 -7.05 0.04 -11.48
CA SER A 16 -7.96 -1.10 -11.53
C SER A 16 -7.21 -2.43 -11.50
N MET A 17 -6.10 -2.57 -12.23
CA MET A 17 -5.28 -3.78 -12.21
C MET A 17 -4.68 -4.05 -10.83
N LEU A 18 -4.16 -3.02 -10.15
CA LEU A 18 -3.61 -3.14 -8.79
C LEU A 18 -4.70 -3.55 -7.79
N CYS A 19 -5.83 -2.84 -7.78
CA CYS A 19 -6.96 -3.10 -6.88
C CYS A 19 -7.59 -4.48 -7.10
N ASN A 20 -7.74 -4.93 -8.35
CA ASN A 20 -8.24 -6.26 -8.65
C ASN A 20 -7.32 -7.35 -8.07
N ARG A 21 -5.99 -7.15 -8.17
CA ARG A 21 -5.04 -8.10 -7.58
C ARG A 21 -5.10 -8.11 -6.05
N VAL A 22 -5.30 -6.96 -5.41
CA VAL A 22 -5.54 -6.87 -3.96
C VAL A 22 -6.77 -7.68 -3.56
N ASP A 23 -7.87 -7.60 -4.32
CA ASP A 23 -9.07 -8.37 -4.02
C ASP A 23 -8.88 -9.88 -4.26
N GLU A 24 -8.25 -10.27 -5.36
CA GLU A 24 -8.04 -11.68 -5.70
C GLU A 24 -7.06 -12.40 -4.76
N PHE A 25 -5.94 -11.75 -4.43
CA PHE A 25 -4.90 -12.34 -3.60
C PHE A 25 -5.15 -12.09 -2.10
N GLY A 26 -5.47 -10.85 -1.76
CA GLY A 26 -5.71 -10.41 -0.38
C GLY A 26 -7.05 -10.84 0.19
N GLY A 27 -8.03 -11.25 -0.62
CA GLY A 27 -9.37 -11.65 -0.16
C GLY A 27 -9.40 -12.82 0.83
N ASN A 28 -8.34 -13.63 0.89
CA ASN A 28 -8.19 -14.71 1.87
C ASN A 28 -7.37 -14.33 3.11
N MET A 29 -6.72 -13.17 3.11
CA MET A 29 -5.78 -12.72 4.13
C MET A 29 -6.31 -11.54 4.94
N TYR A 30 -7.15 -10.72 4.32
CA TYR A 30 -7.56 -9.40 4.83
C TYR A 30 -9.06 -9.20 4.70
N ASP A 31 -9.66 -8.52 5.68
CA ASP A 31 -11.04 -8.05 5.59
C ASP A 31 -11.20 -6.87 4.61
N ASP A 32 -12.46 -6.45 4.37
CA ASP A 32 -12.76 -5.42 3.38
C ASP A 32 -12.12 -4.06 3.72
N GLU A 33 -12.02 -3.71 5.01
CA GLU A 33 -11.39 -2.45 5.45
C GLU A 33 -9.89 -2.51 5.25
N GLU A 34 -9.27 -3.63 5.61
CA GLU A 34 -7.84 -3.85 5.44
C GLU A 34 -7.44 -3.81 3.96
N ARG A 35 -8.23 -4.44 3.08
CA ARG A 35 -8.01 -4.34 1.63
C ARG A 35 -8.18 -2.91 1.13
N MET A 36 -9.08 -2.11 1.73
CA MET A 36 -9.24 -0.71 1.36
C MET A 36 -7.98 0.12 1.66
N LEU A 37 -7.26 -0.17 2.74
CA LEU A 37 -6.00 0.51 3.06
C LEU A 37 -4.96 0.34 1.94
N PHE A 38 -4.81 -0.89 1.41
CA PHE A 38 -3.92 -1.14 0.28
C PHE A 38 -4.38 -0.42 -0.99
N LYS A 39 -5.69 -0.36 -1.25
CA LYS A 39 -6.23 0.35 -2.42
C LYS A 39 -5.95 1.85 -2.34
N ASN A 40 -6.11 2.46 -1.15
CA ASN A 40 -5.78 3.87 -0.92
C ASN A 40 -4.29 4.14 -1.13
N MET A 41 -3.41 3.25 -0.68
CA MET A 41 -1.96 3.32 -0.96
C MET A 41 -1.69 3.32 -2.48
N TYR A 42 -2.32 2.41 -3.23
CA TYR A 42 -2.12 2.33 -4.68
C TYR A 42 -2.69 3.52 -5.45
N GLU A 43 -3.85 4.03 -5.03
CA GLU A 43 -4.42 5.27 -5.58
C GLU A 43 -3.43 6.41 -5.43
N HIS A 44 -2.87 6.59 -4.23
CA HIS A 44 -1.84 7.60 -3.98
C HIS A 44 -0.60 7.40 -4.86
N TYR A 45 -0.12 6.16 -5.01
CA TYR A 45 1.07 5.87 -5.83
C TYR A 45 0.84 6.13 -7.32
N VAL A 46 -0.36 5.83 -7.82
CA VAL A 46 -0.73 6.11 -9.21
C VAL A 46 -0.83 7.61 -9.43
N ASP A 47 -1.48 8.34 -8.52
CA ASP A 47 -1.60 9.80 -8.58
C ASP A 47 -0.24 10.51 -8.49
N ALA A 48 0.69 9.97 -7.70
CA ALA A 48 2.05 10.47 -7.58
C ALA A 48 2.98 10.05 -8.74
N GLY A 49 2.50 9.25 -9.69
CA GLY A 49 3.28 8.82 -10.85
C GLY A 49 4.41 7.82 -10.52
N ILE A 50 4.31 7.08 -9.41
CA ILE A 50 5.38 6.18 -8.92
C ILE A 50 5.77 5.10 -9.94
N PHE A 51 4.81 4.69 -10.78
CA PHE A 51 4.97 3.60 -11.75
C PHE A 51 5.35 4.08 -13.16
N GLU A 52 5.49 5.38 -13.41
CA GLU A 52 5.81 5.89 -14.74
C GLU A 52 7.21 5.43 -15.22
N GLU A 53 7.28 5.03 -16.49
CA GLU A 53 8.52 4.58 -17.17
C GLU A 53 9.24 3.38 -16.53
N ARG A 54 8.59 2.67 -15.60
CA ARG A 54 9.16 1.49 -14.93
C ARG A 54 8.64 0.20 -15.55
N LYS A 55 9.44 -0.86 -15.39
CA LYS A 55 8.93 -2.22 -15.64
C LYS A 55 7.83 -2.49 -14.62
N PHE A 56 6.64 -2.78 -15.14
CA PHE A 56 5.45 -2.96 -14.33
C PHE A 56 5.00 -4.42 -14.34
N ASP A 57 4.93 -5.02 -13.16
CA ASP A 57 4.46 -6.39 -12.93
C ASP A 57 3.51 -6.37 -11.74
N VAL A 58 2.21 -6.31 -12.01
CA VAL A 58 1.16 -6.19 -10.98
C VAL A 58 1.26 -7.31 -9.95
N MET A 59 1.46 -8.55 -10.39
CA MET A 59 1.51 -9.69 -9.49
C MET A 59 2.69 -9.55 -8.53
N HIS A 60 3.87 -9.23 -9.07
CA HIS A 60 5.06 -9.09 -8.24
C HIS A 60 4.99 -7.90 -7.29
N ILE A 61 4.40 -6.78 -7.72
CA ILE A 61 4.25 -5.58 -6.89
C ILE A 61 3.27 -5.87 -5.75
N VAL A 62 2.05 -6.28 -6.09
CA VAL A 62 0.97 -6.42 -5.11
C VAL A 62 1.25 -7.55 -4.14
N ASP A 63 1.67 -8.71 -4.62
CA ASP A 63 1.93 -9.86 -3.74
C ASP A 63 3.05 -9.55 -2.72
N ASN A 64 4.07 -8.80 -3.12
CA ASN A 64 5.14 -8.42 -2.19
C ASN A 64 4.71 -7.37 -1.18
N ASP A 65 3.92 -6.37 -1.59
CA ASP A 65 3.41 -5.38 -0.64
C ASP A 65 2.50 -6.05 0.40
N LEU A 66 1.66 -7.01 -0.01
CA LEU A 66 0.76 -7.73 0.89
C LEU A 66 1.50 -8.72 1.82
N VAL A 67 2.61 -9.31 1.39
CA VAL A 67 3.29 -10.38 2.16
C VAL A 67 4.52 -9.90 2.92
N ASN A 68 5.31 -8.99 2.32
CA ASN A 68 6.68 -8.71 2.75
C ASN A 68 6.90 -7.27 3.17
N TYR A 69 6.35 -6.29 2.43
CA TYR A 69 6.75 -4.90 2.60
C TYR A 69 5.80 -4.08 3.45
N CYS A 70 4.52 -4.46 3.54
CA CYS A 70 3.56 -3.73 4.35
C CYS A 70 3.01 -4.58 5.49
N SER A 71 2.48 -3.91 6.50
CA SER A 71 1.78 -4.53 7.63
C SER A 71 0.67 -3.61 8.11
N ILE A 72 -0.41 -4.20 8.61
CA ILE A 72 -1.52 -3.45 9.19
C ILE A 72 -1.35 -3.51 10.70
N LEU A 73 -1.24 -2.34 11.32
CA LEU A 73 -1.16 -2.20 12.76
C LEU A 73 -2.55 -1.93 13.34
N THR A 74 -2.79 -2.54 14.50
CA THR A 74 -3.99 -2.42 15.32
C THR A 74 -3.59 -2.17 16.77
N GLU A 75 -4.55 -1.91 17.67
CA GLU A 75 -4.27 -1.67 19.09
C GLU A 75 -3.48 -2.79 19.80
N SER A 76 -3.47 -4.01 19.26
CA SER A 76 -2.65 -5.10 19.82
C SER A 76 -1.16 -5.00 19.50
N ASP A 77 -0.76 -4.14 18.56
CA ASP A 77 0.64 -4.01 18.12
C ASP A 77 1.41 -3.02 19.00
N SER A 78 2.64 -3.39 19.37
CA SER A 78 3.45 -2.64 20.35
C SER A 78 3.76 -1.20 19.96
N GLU A 79 3.88 -0.91 18.67
CA GLU A 79 4.17 0.44 18.15
C GLU A 79 2.90 1.21 17.75
N PHE A 80 1.71 0.60 17.85
CA PHE A 80 0.47 1.16 17.30
C PHE A 80 0.14 2.54 17.85
N LEU A 81 0.15 2.73 19.17
CA LEU A 81 -0.20 4.02 19.78
C LEU A 81 0.72 5.15 19.31
N LYS A 82 1.98 4.83 19.06
CA LYS A 82 2.96 5.80 18.56
C LYS A 82 2.71 6.13 17.09
N VAL A 83 2.54 5.10 16.25
CA VAL A 83 2.21 5.28 14.82
C VAL A 83 0.89 6.02 14.66
N GLN A 84 -0.14 5.68 15.45
CA GLN A 84 -1.44 6.36 15.45
C GLN A 84 -1.32 7.84 15.79
N ALA A 85 -0.49 8.20 16.78
CA ALA A 85 -0.24 9.59 17.11
C ALA A 85 0.44 10.36 15.98
N LEU A 86 1.33 9.71 15.21
CA LEU A 86 2.00 10.29 14.04
C LEU A 86 1.04 10.44 12.85
N ALA A 87 0.23 9.41 12.59
CA ALA A 87 -0.81 9.44 11.55
C ALA A 87 -1.81 10.59 11.80
N LYS A 88 -2.28 10.77 13.04
CA LYS A 88 -3.18 11.87 13.43
C LYS A 88 -2.54 13.26 13.29
N GLN A 89 -1.20 13.35 13.19
CA GLN A 89 -0.47 14.59 12.91
C GLN A 89 -0.25 14.83 11.41
N GLY A 90 -0.68 13.91 10.54
CA GLY A 90 -0.42 13.96 9.09
C GLY A 90 1.04 13.69 8.74
N LYS A 91 1.70 12.78 9.46
CA LYS A 91 3.06 12.32 9.13
C LYS A 91 2.99 11.06 8.29
N ASP A 92 3.68 11.07 7.16
CA ASP A 92 3.80 9.91 6.28
C ASP A 92 5.16 9.22 6.47
N ASP A 93 6.26 9.98 6.53
CA ASP A 93 7.59 9.45 6.86
C ASP A 93 7.78 9.36 8.39
N ILE A 94 7.95 8.13 8.87
CA ILE A 94 8.12 7.79 10.29
C ILE A 94 9.42 7.03 10.55
N SER A 95 10.30 6.91 9.54
CA SER A 95 11.55 6.13 9.56
C SER A 95 12.52 6.49 10.69
N CYS A 96 12.52 7.75 11.15
CA CYS A 96 13.37 8.22 12.24
C CYS A 96 12.75 8.01 13.64
N GLN A 97 11.51 7.55 13.70
CA GLN A 97 10.71 7.53 14.91
C GLN A 97 10.22 6.12 15.28
N THR A 98 10.02 5.23 14.32
CA THR A 98 9.46 3.89 14.55
C THR A 98 10.36 2.82 13.94
N CYS A 99 9.97 1.56 14.04
CA CYS A 99 10.59 0.48 13.26
C CYS A 99 10.10 0.40 11.81
N PHE A 100 9.22 1.31 11.39
CA PHE A 100 8.63 1.35 10.05
C PHE A 100 9.13 2.57 9.28
N SER A 101 9.19 2.46 7.97
CA SER A 101 9.60 3.54 7.08
C SER A 101 8.48 4.55 6.85
N LEU A 102 7.28 4.08 6.48
CA LEU A 102 6.17 4.94 6.03
C LEU A 102 4.83 4.54 6.63
N ILE A 103 3.94 5.52 6.80
CA ILE A 103 2.48 5.33 6.92
C ILE A 103 1.91 5.45 5.50
N GLU A 104 1.36 4.35 5.01
CA GLU A 104 0.85 4.26 3.63
C GLU A 104 -0.64 4.61 3.55
N ALA A 105 -1.41 4.24 4.58
CA ALA A 105 -2.83 4.55 4.68
C ALA A 105 -3.35 4.34 6.12
N SER A 106 -4.47 4.98 6.46
CA SER A 106 -5.24 4.70 7.66
C SER A 106 -6.74 4.69 7.36
N ASN A 107 -7.52 3.98 8.18
CA ASN A 107 -8.97 4.16 8.17
C ASN A 107 -9.35 5.45 8.91
N ASP A 108 -10.62 5.87 8.76
CA ASP A 108 -11.09 7.19 9.20
C ASP A 108 -10.90 7.48 10.70
N ASP A 109 -11.02 6.45 11.54
CA ASP A 109 -10.87 6.56 13.00
C ASP A 109 -9.45 6.23 13.50
N PHE A 110 -8.53 5.90 12.58
CA PHE A 110 -7.16 5.47 12.85
C PHE A 110 -7.08 4.23 13.75
N SER A 111 -8.08 3.34 13.74
CA SER A 111 -8.03 2.04 14.43
C SER A 111 -7.21 0.98 13.67
N LYS A 112 -7.03 1.15 12.35
CA LYS A 112 -6.15 0.33 11.51
C LYS A 112 -5.24 1.24 10.67
N ILE A 113 -3.95 0.94 10.65
CA ILE A 113 -2.94 1.74 9.93
C ILE A 113 -2.05 0.81 9.12
N LEU A 114 -1.99 1.03 7.81
CA LEU A 114 -1.06 0.35 6.93
C LEU A 114 0.28 1.06 6.98
N VAL A 115 1.34 0.32 7.30
CA VAL A 115 2.72 0.80 7.35
C VAL A 115 3.60 0.00 6.42
N ARG A 116 4.67 0.63 5.93
CA ARG A 116 5.74 -0.02 5.16
C ARG A 116 7.00 -0.16 6.01
N HIS A 117 7.65 -1.32 5.95
CA HIS A 117 8.94 -1.61 6.61
C HIS A 117 10.09 -0.86 5.94
#